data_AF-A0A5K1C776-F1
#
_entry.id   AF-A0A5K1C776-F1
#
_cell.length_a   1.000
_cell.length_b   1.000
_cell.length_c   1.000
_cell.angle_alpha   90.00
_cell.angle_beta   90.00
_cell.angle_gamma   90.00
#
_symmetry.space_group_name_H-M   'P 1'
#
loop_
_entity.id
_entity.type
_entity.pdbx_description
1 polymer ?
#
loop_
_entity_poly.entity_id
_entity_poly.type
_entity_poly.pdbx_seq_one_letter_code
_entity_poly.pdbx_strand_id
1 'polypeptide(L)'
;MVFDKGTSVVDYYGALKAKWEELDYHSDIPWHCPQDQALHVAQEWQNRVFLFLAGLNYEFEGVRSQILNSGEVSSIEDVYSCIEKEEQRRLVTNEGKRDLVPYHERSAL
;
A
#
# COMPACT_ATOMS: atom_id res chain seq x y z
N MET A 1 -4.08 10.56 7.16
CA MET A 1 -5.19 9.59 7.01
C MET A 1 -4.62 8.25 7.40
N VAL A 2 -5.17 7.61 8.44
CA VAL A 2 -4.70 6.30 8.91
C VAL A 2 -5.61 5.25 8.26
N PHE A 3 -5.05 4.13 7.80
CA PHE A 3 -5.84 2.96 7.39
C PHE A 3 -6.87 2.64 8.48
N ASP A 4 -8.15 2.61 8.12
CA ASP A 4 -9.14 2.07 9.04
C ASP A 4 -9.11 0.54 8.97
N LYS A 5 -9.22 -0.11 10.13
CA LYS A 5 -9.01 -1.56 10.27
C LYS A 5 -10.23 -2.29 9.68
N GLY A 6 -10.20 -2.57 8.38
CA GLY A 6 -11.29 -3.18 7.62
C GLY A 6 -11.43 -2.70 6.17
N THR A 7 -10.63 -1.71 5.77
CA THR A 7 -10.59 -1.18 4.39
C THR A 7 -9.65 -2.04 3.53
N SER A 8 -9.98 -2.31 2.27
CA SER A 8 -9.07 -3.02 1.37
C SER A 8 -7.91 -2.13 0.92
N VAL A 9 -6.79 -2.72 0.47
CA VAL A 9 -5.68 -1.97 -0.13
C VAL A 9 -6.16 -1.14 -1.33
N VAL A 10 -7.09 -1.68 -2.12
CA VAL A 10 -7.70 -0.99 -3.26
C VAL A 10 -8.42 0.28 -2.83
N ASP A 11 -9.29 0.19 -1.81
CA ASP A 11 -10.08 1.32 -1.33
C ASP A 11 -9.19 2.40 -0.72
N TYR A 12 -8.18 1.99 0.07
CA TYR A 12 -7.21 2.91 0.65
C TYR A 12 -6.40 3.64 -0.42
N TYR A 13 -5.88 2.92 -1.41
CA TYR A 13 -5.13 3.52 -2.52
C TYR A 13 -6.02 4.47 -3.33
N GLY A 14 -7.26 4.08 -3.61
CA GLY A 14 -8.24 4.93 -4.28
C GLY A 14 -8.51 6.25 -3.55
N ALA A 15 -8.66 6.20 -2.22
CA ALA A 15 -8.86 7.39 -1.41
C ALA A 15 -7.63 8.32 -1.43
N LEU A 16 -6.41 7.77 -1.37
CA LEU A 16 -5.19 8.56 -1.51
C LEU A 16 -5.05 9.17 -2.90
N LYS A 17 -5.35 8.40 -3.95
CA LYS A 17 -5.29 8.87 -5.33
C LYS A 17 -6.23 10.04 -5.57
N ALA A 18 -7.48 9.96 -5.11
CA ALA A 18 -8.42 11.07 -5.18
C ALA A 18 -7.90 12.34 -4.46
N LYS A 19 -7.19 12.17 -3.34
CA LYS A 19 -6.58 13.29 -2.61
C LYS A 19 -5.39 13.90 -3.36
N TRP A 20 -4.57 13.08 -4.01
CA TRP A 20 -3.49 13.59 -4.85
C TRP A 20 -4.01 14.30 -6.10
N GLU A 21 -5.07 13.78 -6.72
CA GLU A 21 -5.73 14.44 -7.85
C GLU A 21 -6.31 15.81 -7.45
N GLU A 22 -6.90 15.93 -6.26
CA GLU A 22 -7.35 17.20 -5.69
C GLU A 22 -6.18 18.17 -5.46
N LEU A 23 -5.05 17.69 -4.92
CA LEU A 23 -3.84 18.51 -4.73
C LEU A 23 -3.24 18.96 -6.07
N ASP A 24 -3.18 18.07 -7.05
CA ASP A 24 -2.66 18.33 -8.38
C ASP A 24 -3.54 19.35 -9.11
N TYR A 25 -4.87 19.29 -8.93
CA TYR A 25 -5.81 20.26 -9.48
C TYR A 25 -5.64 21.67 -8.93
N HIS A 26 -5.26 21.80 -7.65
CA HIS A 26 -5.06 23.10 -6.99
C HIS A 26 -3.60 23.61 -7.07
N SER A 27 -2.70 22.86 -7.72
CA SER A 27 -1.28 23.19 -7.80
C SER A 27 -1.00 24.17 -8.94
N ASP A 28 -1.13 25.46 -8.67
CA ASP A 28 -0.76 26.55 -9.60
C ASP A 28 0.67 27.04 -9.34
N ILE A 29 1.67 26.14 -9.33
CA ILE A 29 3.08 26.54 -9.10
C ILE A 29 3.70 27.02 -10.42
N PRO A 30 4.03 28.33 -10.57
CA PRO A 30 4.74 28.81 -11.75
C PRO A 30 6.21 28.37 -11.69
N TRP A 31 6.60 27.45 -12.57
CA TRP A 31 7.98 26.98 -12.69
C TRP A 31 8.79 27.89 -13.63
N HIS A 32 9.91 28.43 -13.14
CA HIS A 32 10.85 29.21 -13.95
C HIS A 32 12.03 28.38 -14.47
N CYS A 33 12.25 27.19 -13.89
CA CYS A 33 13.36 26.30 -14.18
C CYS A 33 12.86 24.86 -14.36
N PRO A 34 13.06 24.23 -15.53
CA PRO A 34 12.62 22.85 -15.78
C PRO A 34 13.27 21.82 -14.85
N GLN A 35 14.50 22.07 -14.41
CA GLN A 35 15.22 21.19 -13.48
C GLN A 35 14.55 21.20 -12.09
N ASP A 36 14.14 22.38 -11.61
CA ASP A 36 13.46 22.50 -10.31
C ASP A 36 12.08 21.84 -10.35
N GLN A 37 11.37 21.98 -11.48
CA GLN A 37 10.12 21.27 -11.71
C GLN A 37 10.31 19.75 -11.66
N ALA A 38 11.32 19.22 -12.33
CA ALA A 38 11.61 17.78 -12.32
C ALA A 38 11.97 17.27 -10.91
N LEU A 39 12.75 18.04 -10.16
CA LEU A 39 13.10 17.71 -8.77
C LEU A 39 11.86 17.70 -7.87
N HIS A 40 10.99 18.70 -8.00
CA HIS A 40 9.75 18.76 -7.24
C HIS A 40 8.82 17.57 -7.56
N VAL A 41 8.64 17.25 -8.84
CA VAL A 41 7.84 16.08 -9.25
C VAL A 41 8.42 14.79 -8.66
N ALA A 42 9.75 14.63 -8.66
CA ALA A 42 10.40 13.47 -8.05
C ALA A 42 10.19 13.41 -6.52
N GLN A 43 10.26 14.54 -5.83
CA GLN A 43 10.02 14.63 -4.38
C GLN A 43 8.56 14.33 -4.04
N GLU A 44 7.61 14.92 -4.77
CA GLU A 44 6.18 14.65 -4.59
C GLU A 44 5.87 13.17 -4.81
N TRP A 45 6.45 12.59 -5.86
CA TRP A 45 6.33 11.17 -6.12
C TRP A 45 6.86 10.33 -4.94
N GLN A 46 8.04 10.67 -4.39
CA GLN A 46 8.61 9.97 -3.23
C GLN A 46 7.68 10.11 -2.02
N ASN A 47 7.18 11.31 -1.77
CA ASN A 47 6.25 11.60 -0.68
C ASN A 47 4.97 10.75 -0.79
N ARG A 48 4.41 10.58 -1.98
CA ARG A 48 3.22 9.74 -2.21
C ARG A 48 3.48 8.28 -1.88
N VAL A 49 4.63 7.74 -2.29
CA VAL A 49 5.05 6.37 -1.95
C VAL A 49 5.21 6.20 -0.43
N PHE A 50 5.92 7.11 0.23
CA PHE A 50 6.11 7.06 1.67
C PHE A 50 4.79 7.17 2.44
N LEU A 51 3.90 8.08 2.03
CA LEU A 51 2.58 8.24 2.64
C LEU A 51 1.72 6.98 2.47
N PHE A 52 1.73 6.40 1.27
CA PHE A 52 1.03 5.14 1.01
C PHE A 52 1.53 4.04 1.97
N LEU A 53 2.84 3.78 2.00
CA LEU A 53 3.46 2.74 2.82
C LEU A 53 3.33 2.98 4.33
N ALA A 54 3.46 4.23 4.78
CA ALA A 54 3.35 4.60 6.19
C ALA A 54 1.94 4.39 6.74
N GLY A 55 0.93 4.59 5.90
CA GLY A 55 -0.45 4.35 6.30
C GLY A 55 -0.90 2.89 6.14
N LEU A 56 -0.06 1.94 5.73
CA LEU A 56 -0.45 0.51 5.71
C LEU A 56 -0.50 -0.11 7.12
N ASN A 57 -1.36 -1.12 7.29
CA ASN A 57 -1.43 -1.92 8.52
C ASN A 57 -0.10 -2.65 8.82
N TYR A 58 0.16 -2.93 10.11
CA TYR A 58 1.39 -3.63 10.57
C TYR A 58 1.60 -4.99 9.91
N GLU A 59 0.51 -5.62 9.44
CA GLU A 59 0.55 -6.90 8.75
C GLU A 59 1.41 -6.83 7.47
N PHE A 60 1.47 -5.66 6.82
CA PHE A 60 2.27 -5.41 5.62
C PHE A 60 3.72 -5.01 5.92
N GLU A 61 4.19 -5.05 7.17
CA GLU A 61 5.54 -4.58 7.52
C GLU A 61 6.66 -5.31 6.75
N GLY A 62 6.48 -6.62 6.51
CA GLY A 62 7.44 -7.42 5.75
C GLY A 62 7.63 -6.91 4.32
N VAL A 63 6.51 -6.71 3.60
CA VAL A 63 6.55 -6.23 2.22
C VAL A 63 6.98 -4.76 2.15
N ARG A 64 6.59 -3.94 3.13
CA ARG A 64 7.07 -2.55 3.26
C ARG A 64 8.59 -2.50 3.40
N SER A 65 9.14 -3.30 4.29
CA SER A 65 10.60 -3.40 4.48
C SER A 65 11.31 -3.87 3.21
N GLN A 66 10.74 -4.84 2.49
CA GLN A 66 11.32 -5.32 1.23
C GLN A 66 11.36 -4.22 0.16
N ILE A 67 10.27 -3.47 0.00
CA ILE A 67 10.17 -2.36 -0.96
C ILE A 67 11.19 -1.27 -0.62
N LEU A 68 11.29 -0.88 0.65
CA LEU A 68 12.23 0.17 1.08
C LEU A 68 13.70 -0.24 0.95
N ASN A 69 14.00 -1.55 1.03
CA ASN A 69 15.36 -2.08 0.91
C ASN A 69 15.73 -2.52 -0.51
N SER A 70 14.82 -2.45 -1.49
CA SER A 70 15.09 -2.92 -2.87
C SER A 70 16.13 -2.06 -3.60
N GLY A 71 16.35 -0.82 -3.14
CA GLY A 71 17.33 0.11 -3.73
C GLY A 71 16.90 0.72 -5.07
N GLU A 72 15.76 0.30 -5.62
CA GLU A 72 15.19 0.82 -6.86
C GLU A 72 14.02 1.77 -6.58
N VAL A 73 13.92 2.83 -7.38
CA VAL A 73 12.80 3.77 -7.36
C VAL A 73 11.60 3.10 -8.04
N SER A 74 10.85 2.27 -7.29
CA SER A 74 9.66 1.57 -7.80
C SER A 74 8.47 2.54 -7.91
N SER A 75 7.84 2.65 -9.09
CA SER A 75 6.64 3.50 -9.33
C SER A 75 5.58 3.30 -8.26
N ILE A 76 4.73 4.30 -8.02
CA ILE A 76 3.67 4.15 -7.02
C ILE A 76 2.69 3.03 -7.39
N GLU A 77 2.51 2.80 -8.70
CA GLU A 77 1.76 1.69 -9.26
C GLU A 77 2.42 0.33 -9.00
N ASP A 78 3.75 0.24 -9.09
CA ASP A 78 4.49 -0.98 -8.76
C ASP A 78 4.40 -1.30 -7.27
N VAL A 79 4.56 -0.28 -6.43
CA VAL A 79 4.41 -0.38 -4.99
C VAL A 79 2.99 -0.82 -4.64
N TYR A 80 1.97 -0.19 -5.21
CA TYR A 80 0.56 -0.59 -5.06
C TYR A 80 0.35 -2.06 -5.46
N SER A 81 0.81 -2.45 -6.64
CA SER A 81 0.64 -3.82 -7.16
C SER A 81 1.31 -4.87 -6.27
N CYS A 82 2.44 -4.52 -5.64
CA CYS A 82 3.13 -5.40 -4.70
C CYS A 82 2.30 -5.61 -3.42
N ILE A 83 1.75 -4.53 -2.87
CA ILE A 83 0.93 -4.57 -1.66
C ILE A 83 -0.42 -5.28 -1.91
N GLU A 84 -1.07 -5.02 -3.04
CA GLU A 84 -2.32 -5.69 -3.43
C GLU A 84 -2.10 -7.21 -3.59
N LYS A 85 -1.02 -7.63 -4.25
CA LYS A 85 -0.67 -9.07 -4.36
C LYS A 85 -0.46 -9.71 -2.98
N GLU A 86 0.18 -9.01 -2.06
CA GLU A 86 0.39 -9.49 -0.70
C GLU A 86 -0.92 -9.59 0.09
N GLU A 87 -1.86 -8.65 -0.10
CA GLU A 87 -3.21 -8.72 0.46
C GLU A 87 -3.94 -9.97 -0.05
N GLN A 88 -3.97 -10.20 -1.37
CA GLN A 88 -4.62 -11.37 -1.98
C GLN A 88 -4.01 -12.69 -1.48
N ARG A 89 -2.68 -12.77 -1.38
CA ARG A 89 -1.97 -13.94 -0.84
C ARG A 89 -2.41 -14.26 0.60
N ARG A 90 -2.63 -13.23 1.43
CA ARG A 90 -3.07 -13.38 2.82
C ARG A 90 -4.52 -13.85 2.93
N LEU A 91 -5.40 -13.34 2.08
CA LEU A 91 -6.80 -13.78 2.03
C LEU A 91 -6.88 -15.29 1.74
N VAL A 92 -6.17 -15.76 0.72
CA VAL A 92 -6.10 -17.19 0.36
C VAL A 92 -5.51 -18.04 1.51
N THR A 93 -4.45 -17.56 2.17
CA THR A 93 -3.80 -18.29 3.27
C THR A 93 -4.68 -18.37 4.53
N ASN A 94 -5.50 -17.35 4.79
CA ASN A 94 -6.42 -17.34 5.94
C ASN A 94 -7.71 -18.12 5.69
N GLU A 95 -8.12 -18.31 4.44
CA GLU A 95 -9.24 -19.19 4.06
C GLU A 95 -8.89 -20.67 4.28
N GLY A 96 -7.68 -21.10 3.89
CA GLY A 96 -7.24 -22.49 4.07
C GLY A 96 -7.02 -22.95 5.53
N LYS A 97 -7.01 -22.03 6.50
CA LYS A 97 -6.91 -22.36 7.94
C LYS A 97 -8.26 -22.64 8.60
N ARG A 98 -9.38 -22.27 7.98
CA ARG A 98 -10.73 -22.53 8.52
C ARG A 98 -11.20 -23.97 8.28
N ASP A 99 -10.56 -24.69 7.37
CA ASP A 99 -10.95 -26.06 6.97
C ASP A 99 -10.19 -27.18 7.70
N LEU A 100 -9.29 -26.84 8.63
CA LEU A 100 -8.54 -27.83 9.43
C LEU A 100 -8.95 -27.74 10.90
N VAL A 101 -10.18 -28.15 11.20
CA VAL A 101 -10.54 -28.64 12.54
C VAL A 101 -10.68 -30.16 12.44
N PRO A 102 -9.65 -30.97 12.80
CA PRO A 102 -9.82 -32.40 12.97
C PRO A 102 -10.74 -32.65 14.17
N TYR A 103 -12.03 -32.86 13.88
CA TYR A 103 -13.04 -33.25 14.85
C TYR A 103 -12.89 -34.75 15.11
N HIS A 104 -11.96 -35.17 15.98
CA HIS A 104 -12.10 -36.48 16.62
C HIS A 104 -11.35 -36.63 17.95
N GLU A 105 -11.81 -35.91 18.97
CA GLU A 105 -11.71 -36.41 20.35
C GLU A 105 -13.07 -36.26 21.03
N ARG A 106 -13.86 -37.34 21.00
CA ARG A 106 -14.81 -37.74 22.05
C ARG A 106 -15.51 -39.03 21.62
N SER A 107 -14.86 -40.16 21.89
CA SER A 107 -15.54 -41.45 22.06
C SER A 107 -14.66 -42.34 22.93
N ALA A 108 -14.85 -42.21 24.24
CA ALA A 108 -14.67 -43.26 25.23
C ALA A 108 -15.23 -42.74 26.56
N LEU A 109 -16.56 -42.90 26.73
CA LEU A 109 -17.13 -43.22 28.04
C LEU A 109 -17.53 -44.69 27.99
#